data_AF-A0A1J3CUE1-F1
#
_entry.id   AF-A0A1J3CUE1-F1
#
_cell.length_a   1.000
_cell.length_b   1.000
_cell.length_c   1.000
_cell.angle_alpha   90.00
_cell.angle_beta   90.00
_cell.angle_gamma   90.00
#
_symmetry.space_group_name_H-M   'P 1'
#
loop_
_entity.id
_entity.type
_entity.pdbx_description
1 polymer ?
#
loop_
_entity_poly.entity_id
_entity_poly.type
_entity_poly.pdbx_seq_one_letter_code
_entity_poly.pdbx_strand_id
1 'polypeptide(L)'
;EKKFCSAHHHMQGDIFFELAKRTDIDDFKRLYLFASLDGCSTSSLLRPDSVSSLYGCVRSLVELGNLLGVNKYYVEAVSKAKHGLSIRKPSQDVLAGKLESLIKTAEEKMKPGLQVVTVSDTGTMANQMESGK
;
A
#
# COMPACT_ATOMS: atom_id res chain seq x y z
N GLU A 1 -22.98 -16.59 8.02
CA GLU A 1 -22.88 -15.12 7.82
C GLU A 1 -21.46 -14.61 7.59
N LYS A 2 -20.49 -14.78 8.50
CA LYS A 2 -19.13 -14.21 8.39
C LYS A 2 -18.40 -14.43 7.04
N LYS A 3 -18.60 -15.59 6.41
CA LYS A 3 -17.99 -15.92 5.10
C LYS A 3 -18.48 -15.00 3.96
N PHE A 4 -19.79 -14.72 3.92
CA PHE A 4 -20.35 -13.83 2.89
C PHE A 4 -19.86 -12.40 3.11
N CYS A 5 -19.85 -11.89 4.35
CA CYS A 5 -19.32 -10.56 4.65
C CYS A 5 -17.83 -10.43 4.26
N SER A 6 -17.01 -11.44 4.55
CA SER A 6 -15.59 -11.47 4.17
C SER A 6 -15.39 -11.34 2.66
N ALA A 7 -16.19 -12.02 1.84
CA ALA A 7 -16.10 -11.94 0.38
C ALA A 7 -16.48 -10.55 -0.15
N HIS A 8 -17.50 -9.90 0.42
CA HIS A 8 -17.89 -8.54 0.02
C HIS A 8 -16.79 -7.53 0.34
N HIS A 9 -16.22 -7.57 1.54
CA HIS A 9 -15.11 -6.68 1.90
C HIS A 9 -13.85 -6.92 1.07
N HIS A 10 -13.58 -8.19 0.72
CA HIS A 10 -12.50 -8.51 -0.22
C HIS A 10 -12.73 -7.83 -1.57
N MET A 11 -13.94 -8.01 -2.13
CA MET A 11 -14.32 -7.45 -3.43
C MET A 11 -14.27 -5.92 -3.42
N GLN A 12 -14.75 -5.27 -2.37
CA GLN A 12 -14.58 -3.82 -2.18
C GLN A 12 -13.09 -3.44 -2.20
N GLY A 13 -12.26 -4.20 -1.50
CA GLY A 13 -10.81 -4.05 -1.50
C GLY A 13 -10.18 -4.10 -2.90
N ASP A 14 -10.59 -5.09 -3.72
CA ASP A 14 -10.17 -5.24 -5.12
C ASP A 14 -10.63 -4.07 -6.00
N ILE A 15 -11.90 -3.67 -5.88
CA ILE A 15 -12.47 -2.58 -6.68
C ILE A 15 -11.69 -1.29 -6.41
N PHE A 16 -11.46 -0.94 -5.15
CA PHE A 16 -10.71 0.26 -4.80
C PHE A 16 -9.24 0.18 -5.25
N PHE A 17 -8.62 -1.00 -5.18
CA PHE A 17 -7.25 -1.16 -5.70
C PHE A 17 -7.18 -0.88 -7.21
N GLU A 18 -8.13 -1.41 -7.98
CA GLU A 18 -8.18 -1.16 -9.43
C GLU A 18 -8.53 0.29 -9.77
N LEU A 19 -9.37 0.96 -8.95
CA LEU A 19 -9.60 2.41 -9.07
C LEU A 19 -8.31 3.20 -8.82
N ALA A 20 -7.52 2.84 -7.81
CA ALA A 20 -6.24 3.49 -7.54
C ALA A 20 -5.28 3.40 -8.73
N LYS A 21 -5.19 2.22 -9.37
CA LYS A 21 -4.33 2.00 -10.55
C LYS A 21 -4.72 2.81 -11.78
N ARG A 22 -6.00 3.18 -11.90
CA ARG A 22 -6.55 3.93 -13.04
C ARG A 22 -6.60 5.44 -12.79
N THR A 23 -6.16 5.87 -11.62
CA THR A 23 -6.26 7.27 -11.20
C THR A 23 -4.90 7.93 -11.25
N ASP A 24 -4.80 9.04 -11.99
CA ASP A 24 -3.55 9.80 -12.12
C ASP A 24 -3.35 10.81 -10.98
N ILE A 25 -4.43 11.17 -10.27
CA ILE A 25 -4.40 12.14 -9.16
C ILE A 25 -4.00 11.42 -7.87
N ASP A 26 -2.85 11.79 -7.31
CA ASP A 26 -2.26 11.11 -6.16
C ASP A 26 -3.14 11.13 -4.90
N ASP A 27 -3.90 12.20 -4.64
CA ASP A 27 -4.82 12.25 -3.50
C ASP A 27 -5.94 11.22 -3.60
N PHE A 28 -6.54 11.07 -4.79
CA PHE A 28 -7.57 10.06 -5.02
C PHE A 28 -6.97 8.65 -5.05
N LYS A 29 -5.77 8.48 -5.62
CA LYS A 29 -5.03 7.21 -5.56
C LYS A 29 -4.79 6.80 -4.11
N ARG A 30 -4.35 7.73 -3.26
CA ARG A 30 -4.15 7.53 -1.82
C ARG A 30 -5.45 7.13 -1.12
N LEU A 31 -6.54 7.86 -1.38
CA LEU A 31 -7.85 7.55 -0.82
C LEU A 31 -8.31 6.13 -1.19
N TYR A 32 -8.20 5.76 -2.46
CA TYR A 32 -8.56 4.43 -2.94
C TYR A 32 -7.65 3.33 -2.37
N LEU A 33 -6.35 3.58 -2.21
CA LEU A 33 -5.47 2.61 -1.58
C LEU A 33 -5.80 2.39 -0.09
N PHE A 34 -6.19 3.43 0.64
CA PHE A 34 -6.69 3.26 2.02
C PHE A 34 -8.01 2.50 2.07
N ALA A 35 -8.97 2.83 1.19
CA ALA A 35 -10.23 2.09 1.11
C ALA A 35 -10.01 0.62 0.71
N SER A 36 -9.03 0.36 -0.16
CA SER A 36 -8.61 -0.99 -0.51
C SER A 36 -8.06 -1.75 0.70
N LEU A 37 -7.15 -1.12 1.44
CA LEU A 37 -6.55 -1.69 2.64
C LEU A 37 -7.60 -1.99 3.72
N ASP A 38 -8.56 -1.08 3.93
CA ASP A 38 -9.65 -1.27 4.89
C ASP A 38 -10.54 -2.46 4.53
N GLY A 39 -10.97 -2.56 3.27
CA GLY A 39 -11.76 -3.69 2.78
C GLY A 39 -11.01 -5.02 2.92
N CYS A 40 -9.76 -5.08 2.47
CA CYS A 40 -8.96 -6.30 2.60
C CYS A 40 -8.66 -6.65 4.07
N SER A 41 -8.44 -5.66 4.94
CA SER A 41 -8.17 -5.88 6.37
C SER A 41 -9.41 -6.40 7.08
N THR A 42 -10.58 -5.82 6.81
CA THR A 42 -11.86 -6.29 7.35
C THR A 42 -12.17 -7.71 6.86
N SER A 43 -11.92 -7.99 5.58
CA SER A 43 -12.04 -9.34 5.02
C SER A 43 -11.14 -10.36 5.73
N SER A 44 -9.88 -9.97 5.98
CA SER A 44 -8.88 -10.79 6.68
C SER A 44 -9.23 -10.98 8.16
N LEU A 45 -9.83 -9.97 8.81
CA LEU A 45 -10.32 -10.11 10.19
C LEU A 45 -11.46 -11.13 10.28
N LEU A 46 -12.38 -11.10 9.31
CA LEU A 46 -13.51 -12.03 9.25
C LEU A 46 -13.09 -13.45 8.83
N ARG A 47 -12.02 -13.59 8.05
CA ARG A 47 -11.40 -14.85 7.65
C ARG A 47 -9.87 -14.74 7.63
N PRO A 48 -9.22 -14.97 8.79
CA PRO A 48 -7.76 -14.85 8.92
C PRO A 48 -6.98 -15.83 8.04
N ASP A 49 -7.59 -16.95 7.67
CA ASP A 49 -7.03 -17.99 6.79
C ASP A 49 -7.09 -17.64 5.29
N SER A 50 -7.71 -16.51 4.94
CA SER A 50 -7.89 -16.07 3.56
C SER A 50 -6.62 -15.44 3.00
N VAL A 51 -5.76 -16.27 2.38
CA VAL A 51 -4.53 -15.84 1.68
C VAL A 51 -4.82 -14.74 0.66
N SER A 52 -5.95 -14.81 -0.03
CA SER A 52 -6.34 -13.79 -1.00
C SER A 52 -6.58 -12.43 -0.32
N SER A 53 -7.23 -12.39 0.84
CA SER A 53 -7.50 -11.14 1.56
C SER A 53 -6.21 -10.54 2.12
N LEU A 54 -5.29 -11.40 2.60
CA LEU A 54 -3.96 -10.98 3.02
C LEU A 54 -3.14 -10.43 1.83
N TYR A 55 -3.18 -11.10 0.68
CA TYR A 55 -2.56 -10.60 -0.55
C TYR A 55 -3.07 -9.21 -0.92
N GLY A 56 -4.39 -9.00 -0.85
CA GLY A 56 -5.02 -7.69 -1.07
C GLY A 56 -4.49 -6.62 -0.10
N CYS A 57 -4.33 -6.94 1.19
CA CYS A 57 -3.73 -6.02 2.16
C CYS A 57 -2.28 -5.67 1.79
N VAL A 58 -1.48 -6.70 1.48
CA VAL A 58 -0.04 -6.55 1.23
C VAL A 58 0.21 -5.68 0.01
N ARG A 59 -0.49 -5.91 -1.11
CA ARG A 59 -0.32 -5.08 -2.31
C ARG A 59 -0.69 -3.61 -2.04
N SER A 60 -1.77 -3.35 -1.29
CA SER A 60 -2.20 -1.97 -1.00
C SER A 60 -1.23 -1.26 -0.07
N LEU A 61 -0.63 -1.98 0.89
CA LEU A 61 0.45 -1.46 1.74
C LEU A 61 1.72 -1.14 0.95
N VAL A 62 2.13 -2.01 0.03
CA VAL A 62 3.31 -1.75 -0.83
C VAL A 62 3.08 -0.49 -1.68
N GLU A 63 1.89 -0.35 -2.29
CA GLU A 63 1.59 0.84 -3.08
C GLU A 63 1.45 2.12 -2.24
N LEU A 64 0.91 2.03 -1.01
CA LEU A 64 0.91 3.16 -0.07
C LEU A 64 2.34 3.56 0.30
N GLY A 65 3.22 2.58 0.52
CA GLY A 65 4.64 2.84 0.73
C GLY A 65 5.29 3.55 -0.45
N ASN A 66 5.01 3.08 -1.68
CA ASN A 66 5.53 3.69 -2.91
C ASN A 66 5.04 5.13 -3.10
N LEU A 67 3.74 5.36 -2.86
CA LEU A 67 3.10 6.66 -3.06
C LEU A 67 3.53 7.68 -1.99
N LEU A 68 3.61 7.26 -0.73
CA LEU A 68 3.86 8.17 0.40
C LEU A 68 5.32 8.24 0.82
N GLY A 69 6.16 7.33 0.36
CA GLY A 69 7.55 7.21 0.81
C GLY A 69 7.70 6.80 2.28
N VAL A 70 6.64 6.27 2.91
CA VAL A 70 6.63 5.96 4.35
C VAL A 70 6.97 4.50 4.60
N ASN A 71 8.12 4.28 5.25
CA ASN A 71 8.67 2.95 5.51
C ASN A 71 7.73 2.00 6.30
N LYS A 72 6.90 2.57 7.19
CA LYS A 72 5.96 1.79 8.03
C LYS A 72 5.04 0.89 7.22
N TYR A 73 4.62 1.32 6.02
CA TYR A 73 3.75 0.49 5.18
C TYR A 73 4.46 -0.74 4.63
N TYR A 74 5.74 -0.63 4.26
CA TYR A 74 6.53 -1.80 3.84
C TYR A 74 6.74 -2.78 5.00
N VAL A 75 7.04 -2.29 6.21
CA VAL A 75 7.16 -3.11 7.41
C VAL A 75 5.88 -3.92 7.66
N GLU A 76 4.72 -3.25 7.57
CA GLU A 76 3.45 -3.91 7.76
C GLU A 76 3.12 -4.91 6.63
N ALA A 77 3.46 -4.58 5.38
CA ALA A 77 3.31 -5.47 4.23
C ALA A 77 4.08 -6.78 4.43
N VAL A 78 5.36 -6.68 4.84
CA VAL A 78 6.21 -7.85 5.11
C VAL A 78 5.62 -8.69 6.25
N SER A 79 5.18 -8.05 7.34
CA SER A 79 4.58 -8.75 8.48
C SER A 79 3.34 -9.55 8.08
N LYS A 80 2.40 -8.93 7.35
CA LYS A 80 1.17 -9.60 6.90
C LYS A 80 1.45 -10.70 5.87
N ALA A 81 2.42 -10.50 4.99
CA ALA A 81 2.76 -11.48 3.98
C ALA A 81 3.43 -12.73 4.58
N LYS A 82 4.38 -12.54 5.53
CA LYS A 82 4.97 -13.65 6.30
C LYS A 82 3.91 -14.44 7.06
N HIS A 83 2.92 -13.75 7.64
CA HIS A 83 1.77 -14.41 8.25
C HIS A 83 0.96 -15.23 7.22
N GLY A 84 0.63 -14.67 6.06
CA GLY A 84 -0.10 -15.39 5.00
C GLY A 84 0.62 -16.64 4.50
N LEU A 85 1.94 -16.59 4.34
CA LEU A 85 2.76 -17.73 3.95
C LEU A 85 2.85 -18.80 5.06
N SER A 86 2.76 -18.41 6.33
CA SER A 86 2.73 -19.37 7.44
C SER A 86 1.42 -20.19 7.49
N ILE A 87 0.32 -19.62 6.99
CA ILE A 87 -1.00 -20.25 6.98
C ILE A 87 -1.12 -21.28 5.85
N ARG A 88 -0.55 -21.00 4.67
CA ARG A 88 -0.68 -21.87 3.50
C ARG A 88 0.68 -22.19 2.90
N LYS A 89 1.01 -23.49 2.82
CA LYS A 89 2.28 -23.94 2.24
C LYS A 89 2.38 -23.52 0.76
N PRO A 90 3.54 -23.01 0.29
CA PRO A 90 3.70 -22.42 -1.04
C PRO A 90 3.51 -23.37 -2.23
N SER A 91 3.57 -24.68 -2.02
CA SER A 91 3.92 -25.64 -3.09
C SER A 91 2.89 -25.83 -4.21
N GLN A 92 1.73 -25.17 -4.19
CA GLN A 92 0.74 -25.21 -5.29
C GLN A 92 -0.08 -23.92 -5.48
N ASP A 93 0.22 -22.82 -4.79
CA ASP A 93 -0.65 -21.63 -4.80
C ASP A 93 0.02 -20.44 -5.53
N VAL A 94 -0.56 -20.04 -6.67
CA VAL A 94 -0.14 -18.86 -7.44
C VAL A 94 -0.09 -17.60 -6.58
N LEU A 95 -0.97 -17.48 -5.57
CA LEU A 95 -0.98 -16.34 -4.65
C LEU A 95 0.24 -16.32 -3.73
N ALA A 96 0.79 -17.48 -3.36
CA ALA A 96 1.99 -17.55 -2.52
C ALA A 96 3.20 -16.96 -3.26
N GLY A 97 3.40 -17.31 -4.53
CA GLY A 97 4.47 -16.71 -5.35
C GLY A 97 4.32 -15.19 -5.54
N LYS A 98 3.06 -14.71 -5.66
CA LYS A 98 2.80 -13.26 -5.71
C LYS A 98 3.10 -12.57 -4.37
N LEU A 99 2.77 -13.21 -3.25
CA LEU A 99 3.11 -12.73 -1.90
C LEU A 99 4.62 -12.64 -1.68
N GLU A 100 5.37 -13.66 -2.10
CA GLU A 100 6.85 -13.65 -2.04
C GLU A 100 7.45 -12.50 -2.86
N SER A 101 6.92 -12.25 -4.07
CA SER A 101 7.33 -11.12 -4.90
C SER A 101 7.08 -9.77 -4.23
N LEU A 102 5.91 -9.61 -3.59
CA LEU A 102 5.57 -8.40 -2.83
C LEU A 102 6.45 -8.23 -1.59
N ILE A 103 6.77 -9.31 -0.86
CA ILE A 103 7.73 -9.27 0.26
C ILE A 103 9.08 -8.76 -0.22
N LYS A 104 9.61 -9.35 -1.30
CA LYS A 104 10.90 -8.93 -1.85
C LYS A 104 10.90 -7.45 -2.22
N THR A 105 9.83 -6.99 -2.88
CA THR A 105 9.65 -5.57 -3.23
C THR A 105 9.66 -4.68 -1.99
N ALA A 106 8.90 -5.05 -0.96
CA ALA A 106 8.84 -4.29 0.29
C ALA A 106 10.20 -4.27 1.01
N GLU A 107 10.86 -5.42 1.16
CA GLU A 107 12.18 -5.53 1.81
C GLU A 107 13.26 -4.75 1.06
N GLU A 108 13.21 -4.68 -0.27
CA GLU A 108 14.10 -3.83 -1.08
C GLU A 108 13.86 -2.34 -0.83
N LYS A 109 12.60 -1.91 -0.74
CA LYS A 109 12.22 -0.51 -0.47
C LYS A 109 12.56 -0.07 0.96
N MET A 110 12.66 -1.01 1.90
CA MET A 110 13.08 -0.74 3.28
C MET A 110 14.58 -0.47 3.43
N LYS A 111 15.42 -0.84 2.44
CA LYS A 111 16.87 -0.66 2.55
C LYS A 111 17.22 0.82 2.61
N PRO A 112 18.03 1.27 3.59
CA PRO A 112 18.45 2.67 3.67
C PRO A 112 19.31 3.00 2.45
N GLY A 113 18.76 3.79 1.52
CA GLY A 113 19.51 4.14 0.31
C GLY A 113 18.84 5.02 -0.74
N LEU A 114 17.59 5.47 -0.58
CA LEU A 114 16.95 6.28 -1.64
C LEU A 114 15.88 7.26 -1.14
N GLN A 115 16.20 8.13 -0.19
CA GLN A 115 15.43 9.36 0.06
C GLN A 115 16.37 10.43 0.65
N VAL A 116 17.22 10.99 -0.19
CA VAL A 116 17.76 12.34 0.04
C VAL A 116 17.01 13.24 -0.94
N VAL A 117 15.85 13.76 -0.51
CA VAL A 117 15.26 14.92 -1.17
C VAL A 117 15.97 16.12 -0.57
N THR A 118 16.97 16.62 -1.28
CA THR A 118 17.51 17.96 -1.03
C THR A 118 16.40 18.96 -1.32
N VAL A 119 15.80 19.52 -0.27
CA VAL A 119 15.03 20.76 -0.39
C VAL A 119 16.07 21.86 -0.58
N SER A 120 16.31 22.26 -1.82
CA SER A 120 17.02 23.51 -2.09
C SER A 120 16.05 24.66 -1.83
N ASP A 121 16.12 25.23 -0.64
CA ASP A 121 15.48 26.51 -0.32
C ASP A 121 16.15 27.63 -1.14
N THR A 122 15.69 27.85 -2.37
CA THR A 122 15.88 29.14 -3.05
C THR A 122 14.74 30.07 -2.66
N GLY A 123 14.79 30.55 -1.42
CA GLY A 123 14.05 31.74 -0.99
C GLY A 123 14.71 32.99 -1.58
N THR A 124 14.37 33.33 -2.82
CA THR A 124 14.74 34.63 -3.41
C THR A 124 13.95 35.71 -2.68
N MET A 125 14.63 36.51 -1.85
CA MET A 125 14.04 37.67 -1.20
C MET A 125 13.50 38.64 -2.25
N ALA A 126 12.19 38.86 -2.22
CA ALA A 126 11.53 39.93 -2.94
C ALA A 126 11.92 41.26 -2.30
N ASN A 127 12.67 42.10 -3.02
CA ASN A 127 12.88 43.50 -2.66
C ASN A 127 12.66 44.36 -3.91
N GLN A 128 11.59 45.16 -3.86
CA GLN A 128 11.51 46.60 -4.17
C GLN A 128 10.18 46.95 -4.83
N MET A 129 9.25 47.40 -4.00
CA MET A 129 8.31 48.47 -4.36
C MET A 129 8.53 49.60 -3.36
N GLU A 130 9.01 50.74 -3.86
CA GLU A 130 8.44 52.03 -3.49
C GLU A 130 8.77 53.05 -4.58
N SER A 131 7.78 53.25 -5.45
CA SER A 131 7.62 54.45 -6.27
C SER A 131 6.90 55.49 -5.41
N GLY A 132 7.46 56.68 -5.26
CA GLY A 132 6.85 57.71 -4.41
C GLY A 132 7.48 59.09 -4.55
N LYS A 133 7.09 59.79 -5.62
CA LYS A 133 7.10 61.25 -5.89
C LYS A 133 8.38 62.06 -5.69
#